data_AF-A0A1V6QG71-F1
#
_entry.id   AF-A0A1V6QG71-F1
#
_cell.length_a   1.000
_cell.length_b   1.000
_cell.length_c   1.000
_cell.angle_alpha   90.00
_cell.angle_beta   90.00
_cell.angle_gamma   90.00
#
_symmetry.space_group_name_H-M   'P 1'
#
loop_
_entity.id
_entity.type
_entity.pdbx_description
1 polymer ?
#
loop_
_entity_poly.entity_id
_entity_poly.type
_entity_poly.pdbx_seq_one_letter_code
_entity_poly.pdbx_strand_id
1 'polypeptide(L)'
;MPARHPTGFDIGQFKAAASPSSVWAKRDPWARNETWRYTGPFSRFNRFKGLFPGFGIATVAFTAYCAYEHFFMKDDHHHGEAHH
;
A
#
# COMPACT_ATOMS: atom_id res chain seq x y z
N MET A 1 -23.52 2.98 33.32
CA MET A 1 -23.13 1.64 32.84
C MET A 1 -24.29 1.07 32.05
N PRO A 2 -24.09 0.55 30.83
CA PRO A 2 -25.18 -0.12 30.12
C PRO A 2 -25.72 -1.29 30.95
N ALA A 3 -27.04 -1.51 30.93
CA ALA A 3 -27.66 -2.61 31.64
C ALA A 3 -27.13 -3.95 31.12
N ARG A 4 -26.71 -4.85 32.02
CA ARG A 4 -26.24 -6.20 31.63
C ARG A 4 -27.40 -6.98 31.03
N HIS A 5 -27.18 -7.62 29.88
CA HIS A 5 -28.19 -8.49 29.28
C HIS A 5 -28.52 -9.66 30.22
N PRO A 6 -29.81 -10.05 30.32
CA PRO A 6 -30.26 -11.13 31.21
C PRO A 6 -29.69 -12.50 30.85
N THR A 7 -29.15 -12.66 29.64
CA THR A 7 -28.50 -13.89 29.16
C THR A 7 -27.01 -13.97 29.54
N GLY A 8 -26.44 -12.93 30.16
CA GLY A 8 -25.00 -12.85 30.44
C GLY A 8 -24.14 -12.62 29.20
N PHE A 9 -24.74 -12.52 28.01
CA PHE A 9 -24.03 -12.19 26.77
C PHE A 9 -23.59 -10.72 26.78
N ASP A 10 -22.29 -10.50 26.61
CA ASP A 10 -21.70 -9.17 26.52
C ASP A 10 -21.00 -9.01 25.15
N ILE A 11 -21.54 -8.12 24.34
CA ILE A 11 -21.01 -7.84 23.00
C ILE A 11 -19.61 -7.24 23.03
N GLY A 12 -19.25 -6.51 24.09
CA GLY A 12 -17.92 -5.92 24.25
C GLY A 12 -16.87 -7.00 24.48
N GLN A 13 -17.19 -7.97 25.34
CA GLN A 13 -16.33 -9.14 25.58
C GLN A 13 -16.21 -10.01 24.34
N PHE A 14 -17.31 -10.22 23.61
CA PHE A 14 -17.29 -10.94 22.34
C PHE A 14 -16.37 -10.27 21.32
N LYS A 15 -16.48 -8.94 21.12
CA LYS A 15 -15.60 -8.19 20.22
C LYS A 15 -14.14 -8.25 20.66
N ALA A 16 -13.86 -8.15 21.96
CA ALA A 16 -12.50 -8.26 22.48
C ALA A 16 -11.90 -9.65 22.23
N ALA A 17 -12.70 -10.71 22.41
CA ALA A 17 -12.28 -12.09 22.11
C ALA A 17 -12.12 -12.33 20.60
N ALA A 18 -12.95 -11.73 19.76
CA ALA A 18 -12.86 -11.82 18.29
C ALA A 18 -11.73 -10.96 17.69
N SER A 19 -11.08 -10.10 18.47
CA SER A 19 -9.96 -9.29 18.00
C SER A 19 -8.81 -10.18 17.53
N PRO A 20 -8.17 -9.90 16.37
CA PRO A 20 -7.01 -10.68 15.88
C PRO A 20 -5.83 -10.75 16.86
N SER A 21 -5.75 -9.78 17.77
CA SER A 21 -4.70 -9.70 18.79
C SER A 21 -4.98 -10.59 20.01
N SER A 22 -6.22 -11.04 20.20
CA SER A 22 -6.65 -11.80 21.37
C SER A 22 -6.04 -13.20 21.39
N VAL A 23 -5.95 -13.78 22.59
CA VAL A 23 -5.50 -15.16 22.77
C VAL A 23 -6.47 -16.17 22.12
N TRP A 24 -7.76 -15.85 22.11
CA TRP A 24 -8.81 -16.70 21.56
C TRP A 24 -8.77 -16.75 20.03
N ALA A 25 -8.62 -15.60 19.38
CA ALA A 25 -8.51 -15.51 17.91
C ALA A 25 -7.26 -16.23 17.37
N LYS A 26 -6.14 -16.20 18.12
CA LYS A 26 -4.90 -16.91 17.75
C LYS A 26 -5.02 -18.44 17.84
N ARG A 27 -6.00 -18.95 18.59
CA ARG A 27 -6.26 -20.39 18.76
C ARG A 27 -7.42 -20.87 17.90
N ASP A 28 -7.83 -20.08 16.92
CA ASP A 28 -8.90 -20.47 16.02
C ASP A 28 -8.53 -21.72 15.20
N PRO A 29 -9.28 -22.84 15.32
CA PRO A 29 -9.02 -24.06 14.57
C PRO A 29 -9.23 -23.89 13.05
N TRP A 30 -9.96 -22.86 12.62
CA TRP A 30 -10.27 -22.61 11.22
C TRP A 30 -9.26 -21.71 10.51
N ALA A 31 -8.30 -21.11 11.23
CA ALA A 31 -7.35 -20.15 10.68
C ALA A 31 -6.64 -20.66 9.41
N ARG A 32 -6.23 -21.94 9.40
CA ARG A 32 -5.62 -22.58 8.22
C ARG A 32 -6.58 -22.66 7.03
N ASN A 33 -7.85 -22.97 7.29
CA ASN A 33 -8.87 -23.09 6.25
C ASN A 33 -9.30 -21.72 5.68
N GLU A 34 -9.12 -20.63 6.44
CA GLU A 34 -9.38 -19.27 5.96
C GLU A 34 -8.16 -18.61 5.30
N THR A 35 -6.95 -19.16 5.53
CA THR A 35 -5.67 -18.57 5.08
C THR A 35 -5.66 -18.30 3.56
N TRP A 36 -6.22 -19.18 2.73
CA TRP A 36 -6.22 -19.02 1.27
C TRP A 36 -6.93 -17.74 0.79
N ARG A 37 -7.88 -17.20 1.58
CA ARG A 37 -8.62 -15.98 1.23
C ARG A 37 -7.78 -14.72 1.36
N TYR A 38 -6.81 -14.75 2.27
CA TYR A 38 -6.04 -13.57 2.69
C TYR A 38 -4.56 -13.66 2.30
N THR A 39 -4.14 -14.80 1.76
CA THR A 39 -2.78 -15.03 1.24
C THR A 39 -2.75 -15.03 -0.29
N GLY A 40 -1.55 -14.93 -0.86
CA GLY A 40 -1.35 -14.99 -2.31
C GLY A 40 -1.71 -13.69 -3.06
N PRO A 41 -2.28 -13.77 -4.28
CA PRO A 41 -2.40 -12.64 -5.19
C PRO A 41 -3.34 -11.54 -4.68
N PHE A 42 -4.23 -11.85 -3.75
CA PHE A 42 -5.21 -10.92 -3.19
C PHE A 42 -4.76 -10.21 -1.91
N SER A 43 -3.53 -10.46 -1.45
CA SER A 43 -2.95 -9.81 -0.27
C SER A 43 -2.85 -8.30 -0.46
N ARG A 44 -2.95 -7.54 0.65
CA ARG A 44 -2.88 -6.07 0.63
C ARG A 44 -1.62 -5.57 -0.07
N PHE A 45 -0.48 -6.18 0.23
CA PHE A 45 0.81 -5.84 -0.38
C PHE A 45 0.81 -6.03 -1.91
N ASN A 46 0.18 -7.10 -2.39
CA ASN A 46 0.11 -7.33 -3.83
C ASN A 46 -0.79 -6.32 -4.56
N ARG A 47 -1.81 -5.76 -3.87
CA ARG A 47 -2.60 -4.63 -4.37
C ARG A 47 -1.76 -3.35 -4.46
N PHE A 48 -0.88 -3.10 -3.47
CA PHE A 48 0.01 -1.93 -3.48
C PHE A 48 0.99 -1.94 -4.66
N LYS A 49 1.49 -3.11 -5.06
CA LYS A 49 2.38 -3.24 -6.23
C LYS A 49 1.76 -2.76 -7.54
N GLY A 50 0.43 -2.84 -7.66
CA GLY A 50 -0.32 -2.42 -8.84
C GLY A 50 -0.78 -0.96 -8.82
N LEU A 51 -0.43 -0.15 -7.80
CA LEU A 51 -0.91 1.23 -7.71
C LEU A 51 -0.37 2.17 -8.78
N PHE A 52 0.84 1.88 -9.29
CA PHE A 52 1.51 2.73 -10.27
C PHE A 52 1.96 1.92 -11.48
N PRO A 53 1.02 1.40 -12.28
CA PRO A 53 1.36 0.67 -13.50
C PRO A 53 2.14 1.60 -14.43
N GLY A 54 3.32 1.17 -14.87
CA GLY A 54 4.16 1.94 -15.80
C GLY A 54 5.03 3.04 -15.17
N PHE A 55 4.96 3.29 -13.86
CA PHE A 55 5.80 4.32 -13.23
C PHE A 55 7.30 4.09 -13.44
N GLY A 56 7.76 2.83 -13.35
CA GLY A 56 9.17 2.51 -13.63
C GLY A 56 9.61 2.86 -15.05
N ILE A 57 8.77 2.59 -16.05
CA ILE A 57 9.06 2.93 -17.45
C ILE A 57 9.03 4.45 -17.65
N ALA A 58 8.04 5.13 -17.06
CA ALA A 58 7.93 6.58 -17.12
C ALA A 58 9.15 7.28 -16.51
N THR A 59 9.63 6.82 -15.34
CA THR A 59 10.85 7.35 -14.72
C THR A 59 12.06 7.17 -15.62
N VAL A 60 12.26 5.97 -16.19
CA VAL A 60 13.40 5.71 -17.09
C VAL A 60 13.34 6.59 -18.33
N ALA A 61 12.18 6.68 -18.99
CA ALA A 61 12.01 7.52 -20.18
C ALA A 61 12.24 9.00 -19.87
N PHE A 62 11.71 9.49 -18.74
CA PHE A 62 11.89 10.86 -18.30
C PHE A 62 13.37 11.16 -18.03
N THR A 63 14.07 10.30 -17.29
CA THR A 63 15.50 10.49 -17.01
C THR A 63 16.34 10.45 -18.29
N ALA A 64 16.04 9.54 -19.21
CA ALA A 64 16.71 9.47 -20.51
C ALA A 64 16.52 10.75 -21.32
N TYR A 65 15.30 11.30 -21.33
CA TYR A 65 15.00 12.58 -21.97
C TYR A 65 15.77 13.74 -21.31
N CYS A 66 15.76 13.82 -19.98
CA CYS A 66 16.51 14.86 -19.27
C CYS A 66 18.02 14.77 -19.54
N ALA A 67 18.59 13.57 -19.59
CA ALA A 67 19.99 13.37 -19.92
C ALA A 67 20.27 13.77 -21.38
N TYR A 68 19.41 13.39 -22.31
CA TYR A 68 19.52 13.80 -23.71
C TYR A 68 19.47 15.34 -23.84
N GLU A 69 18.51 15.99 -23.20
CA GLU A 69 18.42 17.45 -23.21
C GLU A 69 19.65 18.10 -22.57
N HIS A 70 20.17 17.53 -21.47
CA HIS A 70 21.32 18.07 -20.75
C HIS A 70 22.64 17.92 -21.50
N PHE A 71 22.87 16.82 -22.21
CA PHE A 71 24.14 16.55 -22.89
C PHE A 71 24.14 16.87 -24.39
N PHE A 72 22.98 16.87 -25.05
CA PHE A 72 22.90 17.02 -26.51
C PHE A 72 22.12 18.26 -26.96
N MET A 73 21.25 18.84 -26.11
CA MET A 73 20.51 20.08 -26.46
C MET A 73 21.03 21.33 -25.75
N LYS A 74 21.85 21.21 -24.68
CA LYS A 74 22.42 22.36 -23.94
C LYS A 74 23.76 22.90 -24.48
N ASP A 75 24.33 22.30 -25.54
CA ASP A 75 25.62 22.73 -26.10
C ASP A 75 25.54 23.87 -27.13
N ASP A 76 24.36 24.41 -27.47
CA ASP A 76 24.21 25.44 -28.55
C ASP A 76 23.53 26.77 -28.14
N HIS A 77 23.46 27.12 -26.84
CA HIS A 77 22.96 28.44 -26.40
C HIS A 77 23.88 29.18 -25.43
N HIS A 78 25.14 29.36 -25.83
CA HIS A 78 25.85 30.60 -25.50
C HIS A 78 25.37 31.70 -26.45
N HIS A 79 24.36 32.50 -26.08
CA HIS A 79 24.16 33.92 -26.48
C HIS A 79 22.95 34.50 -25.72
N GLY A 80 23.11 34.68 -24.41
CA GLY A 80 22.33 35.66 -23.65
C GLY A 80 23.16 36.91 -23.47
N GLU A 81 23.40 37.65 -24.54
CA GLU A 81 23.90 39.02 -24.43
C GLU A 81 22.72 39.94 -24.13
N ALA A 82 22.61 40.34 -22.88
CA ALA A 82 21.74 41.41 -22.44
C ALA A 82 22.37 42.75 -22.86
N HIS A 83 21.94 43.30 -23.99
CA HIS A 83 22.10 44.71 -24.31
C HIS A 83 20.82 45.25 -24.98
N HIS A 84 20.27 46.30 -24.34
CA HIS A 84 19.14 47.19 -24.68
C HIS A 84 17.73 46.77 -24.24
#